data_AF-I0EPD2-F1
#
_entry.id   AF-I0EPD2-F1
#
_cell.length_a   1.000
_cell.length_b   1.000
_cell.length_c   1.000
_cell.angle_alpha   90.00
_cell.angle_beta   90.00
_cell.angle_gamma   90.00
#
_symmetry.space_group_name_H-M   'P 1'
#
loop_
_entity.id
_entity.type
_entity.pdbx_description
1 polymer ?
#
loop_
_entity_poly.entity_id
_entity_poly.type
_entity_poly.pdbx_seq_one_letter_code
_entity_poly.pdbx_strand_id
1 'polypeptide(L)'
;MGANIGNHSLYFALECQATKILAFEPIFSTFEILEKNIALNHLQNIVTPLNVGLSNKSINAKINSQYLHYGQITGFYLHNMGAVSLTQDEKGAFKLIALDSINLKDYGFERLDFVKIDVENHEIEMLEGALETLKKYRPIIFIETFENNKDRVFSILDSLGYQHTKSFPYDNYLFIPKE
;
A
#
# COMPACT_ATOMS: atom_id res chain seq x y z
N MET A 1 3.16 -0.94 -0.24
CA MET A 1 1.88 -0.54 0.40
C MET A 1 0.93 -1.72 0.30
N GLY A 2 0.14 -2.00 1.34
CA GLY A 2 -0.51 -3.30 1.53
C GLY A 2 0.53 -4.39 1.68
N ALA A 3 1.24 -4.36 2.81
CA ALA A 3 2.32 -5.31 3.07
C ALA A 3 1.80 -6.70 3.47
N ASN A 4 0.57 -6.80 3.96
CA ASN A 4 -0.09 -8.01 4.42
C ASN A 4 0.86 -8.76 5.38
N ILE A 5 1.11 -10.06 5.17
CA ILE A 5 2.05 -10.87 5.96
C ILE A 5 3.52 -10.67 5.58
N GLY A 6 3.85 -9.78 4.65
CA GLY A 6 5.23 -9.42 4.31
C GLY A 6 5.87 -10.13 3.12
N ASN A 7 5.12 -10.92 2.34
CA ASN A 7 5.65 -11.65 1.18
C ASN A 7 6.53 -10.77 0.26
N HIS A 8 5.99 -9.62 -0.16
CA HIS A 8 6.72 -8.68 -1.01
C HIS A 8 7.87 -7.98 -0.27
N SER A 9 7.65 -7.58 0.99
CA SER A 9 8.69 -6.93 1.81
C SER A 9 9.93 -7.82 1.97
N LEU A 10 9.72 -9.11 2.23
CA LEU A 10 10.78 -10.11 2.35
C LEU A 10 11.44 -10.37 1.00
N TYR A 11 10.65 -10.54 -0.07
CA TYR A 11 11.18 -10.74 -1.42
C TYR A 11 12.09 -9.58 -1.86
N PHE A 12 11.65 -8.34 -1.67
CA PHE A 12 12.46 -7.17 -2.03
C PHE A 12 13.73 -7.06 -1.19
N ALA A 13 13.69 -7.44 0.09
CA ALA A 13 14.86 -7.42 0.95
C ALA A 13 15.88 -8.51 0.56
N LEU A 14 15.42 -9.74 0.35
CA LEU A 14 16.27 -10.92 0.18
C LEU A 14 16.72 -11.12 -1.26
N GLU A 15 15.81 -11.01 -2.23
CA GLU A 15 16.07 -11.32 -3.64
C GLU A 15 16.47 -10.08 -4.43
N CYS A 16 15.80 -8.95 -4.18
CA CYS A 16 16.11 -7.69 -4.87
C CYS A 16 17.20 -6.86 -4.17
N GLN A 17 17.68 -7.30 -3.00
CA GLN A 17 18.72 -6.63 -2.23
C GLN A 17 18.39 -5.16 -1.91
N ALA A 18 17.10 -4.86 -1.70
CA ALA A 18 16.69 -3.54 -1.26
C ALA A 18 17.37 -3.22 0.08
N THR A 19 18.01 -2.06 0.15
CA THR A 19 18.75 -1.64 1.35
C THR A 19 17.83 -1.03 2.42
N LYS A 20 16.62 -0.63 2.02
CA LYS A 20 15.63 -0.05 2.92
C LYS A 20 14.21 -0.19 2.38
N ILE A 21 13.28 -0.58 3.25
CA ILE A 21 11.87 -0.80 2.92
C ILE A 21 11.00 -0.21 4.02
N LEU A 22 9.99 0.58 3.63
CA LEU A 22 8.92 1.03 4.51
C LEU A 22 7.64 0.29 4.14
N ALA A 23 7.16 -0.57 5.03
CA ALA A 23 6.03 -1.46 4.80
C ALA A 23 4.79 -0.96 5.56
N PHE A 24 3.69 -0.73 4.85
CA PHE A 24 2.44 -0.23 5.43
C PHE A 24 1.39 -1.34 5.45
N GLU A 25 0.86 -1.66 6.63
CA GLU A 25 -0.19 -2.65 6.82
C GLU A 25 -1.21 -2.18 7.88
N PRO A 26 -2.45 -1.83 7.49
CA PRO A 26 -3.45 -1.33 8.43
C PRO A 26 -3.98 -2.40 9.39
N ILE A 27 -4.10 -3.66 8.95
CA ILE A 27 -4.80 -4.68 9.73
C ILE A 27 -3.82 -5.26 10.75
N PHE A 28 -4.17 -5.14 12.04
CA PHE A 28 -3.26 -5.50 13.13
C PHE A 28 -2.84 -6.98 13.08
N SER A 29 -3.75 -7.91 12.77
CA SER A 29 -3.45 -9.34 12.73
C SER A 29 -2.45 -9.73 11.63
N THR A 30 -2.52 -9.10 10.44
CA THR A 30 -1.54 -9.29 9.36
C THR A 30 -0.24 -8.55 9.66
N PHE A 31 -0.33 -7.37 10.26
CA PHE A 31 0.83 -6.62 10.75
C PHE A 31 1.66 -7.42 11.77
N GLU A 32 1.03 -8.11 12.73
CA GLU A 32 1.75 -8.98 13.68
C GLU A 32 2.49 -10.13 12.97
N ILE A 33 1.93 -10.67 11.89
CA ILE A 33 2.58 -11.71 11.09
C ILE A 33 3.74 -11.10 10.29
N LEU A 34 3.57 -9.91 9.72
CA LEU A 34 4.64 -9.16 9.06
C LEU A 34 5.82 -8.94 9.99
N GLU A 35 5.60 -8.49 11.23
CA GLU A 35 6.67 -8.30 12.22
C GLU A 35 7.41 -9.60 12.54
N LYS A 36 6.66 -10.70 12.74
CA LYS A 36 7.25 -12.03 12.95
C LYS A 36 8.09 -12.47 11.76
N ASN A 37 7.59 -12.28 10.54
CA ASN A 37 8.31 -12.65 9.32
C ASN A 37 9.58 -11.82 9.11
N ILE A 38 9.54 -10.52 9.40
CA ILE A 38 10.73 -9.66 9.41
C ILE A 38 11.75 -10.19 10.43
N ALA A 39 11.31 -10.52 11.64
CA ALA A 39 12.18 -10.98 12.71
C ALA A 39 12.83 -12.35 12.42
N LEU A 40 12.05 -13.30 11.90
CA LEU A 40 12.52 -14.64 11.53
C LEU A 40 13.57 -14.62 10.42
N ASN A 41 13.58 -13.58 9.59
CA ASN A 41 14.55 -13.40 8.50
C ASN A 41 15.66 -12.39 8.84
N HIS A 42 15.73 -11.89 10.08
CA HIS A 42 16.74 -10.91 10.53
C HIS A 42 16.75 -9.60 9.73
N LEU A 43 15.57 -9.14 9.29
CA LEU A 43 15.43 -7.99 8.39
C LEU A 43 15.11 -6.67 9.09
N GLN A 44 15.21 -6.58 10.42
CA GLN A 44 14.80 -5.39 11.19
C GLN A 44 15.58 -4.12 10.82
N ASN A 45 16.81 -4.25 10.31
CA ASN A 45 17.61 -3.12 9.85
C ASN A 45 17.26 -2.65 8.42
N ILE A 46 16.48 -3.44 7.68
CA ILE A 46 16.12 -3.19 6.28
C ILE A 46 14.64 -2.81 6.18
N VAL A 47 13.75 -3.55 6.84
CA VAL A 47 12.30 -3.40 6.75
C VAL A 47 11.77 -2.74 8.01
N THR A 48 11.22 -1.54 7.86
CA THR A 48 10.44 -0.87 8.92
C THR A 48 8.94 -1.06 8.64
N PRO A 49 8.21 -1.84 9.45
CA PRO A 49 6.77 -1.98 9.31
C PRO A 49 6.02 -0.86 10.06
N LEU A 50 4.92 -0.36 9.48
CA LEU A 50 4.01 0.61 10.08
C LEU A 50 2.59 0.08 10.06
N ASN A 51 1.95 0.05 11.24
CA ASN A 51 0.56 -0.40 11.38
C ASN A 51 -0.45 0.70 11.02
N VAL A 52 -0.42 1.12 9.76
CA VAL A 52 -1.30 2.14 9.19
C VAL A 52 -1.60 1.81 7.73
N GLY A 53 -2.78 2.19 7.26
CA GLY A 53 -3.12 2.23 5.85
C GLY A 53 -2.83 3.60 5.26
N LEU A 54 -2.67 3.67 3.94
CA LEU A 54 -2.47 4.93 3.24
C LEU A 54 -3.75 5.35 2.51
N SER A 55 -4.08 6.64 2.56
CA SER A 55 -5.28 7.26 1.97
C SER A 55 -5.04 8.75 1.74
N ASN A 56 -6.05 9.49 1.27
CA ASN A 56 -5.96 10.95 1.08
C ASN A 56 -6.22 11.75 2.38
N LYS A 57 -6.60 11.08 3.48
CA LYS A 57 -6.93 11.70 4.76
C LYS A 57 -6.39 10.90 5.93
N SER A 58 -6.06 11.61 7.01
CA SER A 58 -5.68 11.00 8.28
C SER A 58 -6.91 10.80 9.14
N ILE A 59 -7.39 9.56 9.26
CA ILE A 59 -8.60 9.19 10.00
C ILE A 59 -8.45 7.83 10.70
N ASN A 60 -9.21 7.63 11.77
CA ASN A 60 -9.52 6.28 12.24
C ASN A 60 -10.63 5.70 11.34
N ALA A 61 -10.45 4.46 10.90
CA ALA A 61 -11.37 3.79 9.98
C ALA A 61 -11.84 2.45 10.54
N LYS A 62 -13.05 2.04 10.15
CA LYS A 62 -13.55 0.67 10.30
C LYS A 62 -13.86 0.06 8.95
N ILE A 63 -13.78 -1.27 8.93
CA ILE A 63 -14.42 -2.10 7.91
C ILE A 63 -15.92 -1.79 7.91
N ASN A 64 -16.45 -1.38 6.76
CA ASN A 64 -17.87 -1.14 6.61
C ASN A 64 -18.62 -2.48 6.62
N SER A 65 -19.23 -2.80 7.75
CA SER A 65 -20.03 -4.03 7.93
C SER A 65 -21.30 -4.08 7.07
N GLN A 66 -21.69 -3.00 6.40
CA GLN A 66 -22.94 -2.94 5.63
C GLN A 66 -22.90 -3.79 4.36
N TYR A 67 -21.71 -4.11 3.84
CA TYR A 67 -21.50 -5.09 2.77
C TYR A 67 -21.39 -6.55 3.30
N LEU A 68 -21.56 -6.79 4.60
CA LEU A 68 -21.67 -8.13 5.21
C LEU A 68 -23.12 -8.64 5.20
N HIS A 69 -23.91 -8.31 4.17
CA HIS A 69 -25.26 -8.83 4.01
C HIS A 69 -25.27 -10.12 3.17
N TYR A 70 -24.88 -11.24 3.79
CA TYR A 70 -25.61 -12.53 3.77
C TYR A 70 -24.83 -13.58 4.58
N GLY A 71 -25.16 -13.75 5.86
CA GLY A 71 -25.18 -15.05 6.55
C GLY A 71 -24.00 -16.03 6.49
N GLN A 72 -22.77 -15.64 6.17
CA GLN A 72 -21.59 -16.52 6.24
C GLN A 72 -20.42 -15.80 6.88
N ILE A 73 -20.39 -15.85 8.22
CA ILE A 73 -19.16 -15.67 9.00
C ILE A 73 -18.36 -16.97 8.82
N THR A 74 -17.62 -17.08 7.73
CA THR A 74 -16.57 -18.08 7.58
C THR A 74 -15.32 -17.34 7.13
N GLY A 75 -14.16 -17.74 7.66
CA GLY A 75 -12.87 -17.06 7.55
C GLY A 75 -12.35 -16.77 6.14
N PHE A 76 -13.11 -17.06 5.09
CA PHE A 76 -12.77 -16.77 3.70
C PHE A 76 -12.66 -15.26 3.39
N TYR A 77 -13.52 -14.41 3.95
CA TYR A 77 -13.41 -12.94 3.76
C TYR A 77 -12.36 -12.29 4.68
N LEU A 78 -11.92 -12.98 5.73
CA LEU A 78 -10.72 -12.61 6.50
C LEU A 78 -9.41 -12.90 5.72
N HIS A 79 -9.49 -13.59 4.57
CA HIS A 79 -8.34 -13.85 3.71
C HIS A 79 -8.32 -13.02 2.42
N ASN A 80 -9.47 -12.50 1.96
CA ASN A 80 -9.58 -11.51 0.87
C ASN A 80 -9.88 -10.11 1.45
N MET A 81 -8.99 -9.61 2.30
CA MET A 81 -9.19 -8.36 3.08
C MET A 81 -8.84 -7.08 2.33
N GLY A 82 -8.41 -7.18 1.08
CA GLY A 82 -8.17 -6.04 0.23
C GLY A 82 -9.45 -5.28 -0.15
N ALA A 83 -10.52 -5.99 -0.51
CA ALA A 83 -11.72 -5.42 -1.14
C ALA A 83 -12.72 -4.73 -0.17
N VAL A 84 -12.27 -4.21 0.96
CA VAL A 84 -13.16 -3.73 2.01
C VAL A 84 -13.45 -2.23 1.89
N SER A 85 -14.72 -1.88 1.69
CA SER A 85 -15.19 -0.48 1.77
C SER A 85 -14.92 0.09 3.18
N LEU A 86 -14.25 1.24 3.23
CA LEU A 86 -13.85 1.91 4.48
C LEU A 86 -14.86 2.98 4.88
N THR A 87 -15.24 2.99 6.16
CA THR A 87 -16.05 4.07 6.75
C THR A 87 -15.31 4.73 7.90
N GLN A 88 -15.39 6.06 7.97
CA GLN A 88 -14.84 6.85 9.07
C GLN A 88 -15.56 6.52 10.38
N ASP A 89 -14.79 6.21 11.42
CA ASP A 89 -15.31 5.98 12.77
C ASP A 89 -14.20 6.30 13.77
N GLU A 90 -14.48 7.15 14.75
CA GLU A 90 -13.52 7.53 15.79
C GLU A 90 -13.03 6.33 16.60
N LYS A 91 -13.85 5.28 16.72
CA LYS A 91 -13.53 3.98 17.33
C LYS A 91 -12.93 2.99 16.33
N GLY A 92 -12.43 3.47 15.19
CA GLY A 92 -11.79 2.72 14.12
C GLY A 92 -10.84 1.63 14.61
N ALA A 93 -10.89 0.46 13.98
CA ALA A 93 -10.01 -0.65 14.33
C ALA A 93 -8.59 -0.46 13.77
N PHE A 94 -8.40 0.48 12.83
CA PHE A 94 -7.10 0.80 12.25
C PHE A 94 -7.04 2.25 11.77
N LYS A 95 -5.81 2.73 11.58
CA LYS A 95 -5.49 4.13 11.25
C LYS A 95 -5.14 4.26 9.77
N LEU A 96 -5.70 5.27 9.11
CA LEU A 96 -5.31 5.70 7.78
C LEU A 96 -4.57 7.03 7.86
N ILE A 97 -3.56 7.23 7.03
CA ILE A 97 -2.80 8.48 6.90
C ILE A 97 -2.48 8.78 5.44
N ALA A 98 -2.17 10.04 5.12
CA ALA A 98 -1.59 10.40 3.83
C ALA A 98 -0.09 10.09 3.82
N LEU A 99 0.45 9.59 2.71
CA LEU A 99 1.90 9.42 2.59
C LEU A 99 2.61 10.77 2.71
N ASP A 100 2.02 11.82 2.14
CA ASP A 100 2.51 13.20 2.22
C ASP A 100 2.51 13.77 3.65
N SER A 101 1.84 13.11 4.61
CA SER A 101 1.92 13.46 6.04
C SER A 101 3.15 12.88 6.74
N ILE A 102 3.92 12.01 6.08
CA ILE A 102 5.10 11.36 6.61
C ILE A 102 6.35 12.00 6.03
N ASN A 103 7.28 12.41 6.88
CA ASN A 103 8.61 12.77 6.44
C ASN A 103 9.46 11.50 6.27
N LEU A 104 9.65 11.07 5.02
CA LEU A 104 10.44 9.87 4.69
C LEU A 104 11.90 9.92 5.22
N LYS A 105 12.44 11.12 5.48
CA LYS A 105 13.77 11.28 6.09
C LYS A 105 13.83 10.78 7.53
N ASP A 106 12.72 10.79 8.27
CA ASP A 106 12.65 10.25 9.63
C ASP A 106 12.84 8.72 9.64
N TYR A 107 12.58 8.08 8.49
CA TYR A 107 12.86 6.67 8.23
C TYR A 107 14.19 6.48 7.46
N GLY A 108 14.94 7.56 7.24
CA GLY A 108 16.22 7.60 6.56
C GLY A 108 16.16 7.33 5.06
N PHE A 109 15.08 7.72 4.38
CA PHE A 109 15.00 7.75 2.93
C PHE A 109 15.42 9.13 2.41
N GLU A 110 16.61 9.21 1.81
CA GLU A 110 17.05 10.39 1.04
C GLU A 110 16.55 10.35 -0.42
N ARG A 111 16.24 9.16 -0.92
CA ARG A 111 15.63 8.88 -2.23
C ARG A 111 14.53 7.84 -2.07
N LEU A 112 13.62 7.76 -3.04
CA LEU A 112 12.62 6.70 -3.14
C LEU A 112 12.69 6.13 -4.56
N ASP A 113 13.11 4.88 -4.67
CA ASP A 113 13.40 4.24 -5.96
C ASP A 113 12.20 3.51 -6.53
N PHE A 114 11.40 2.92 -5.66
CA PHE A 114 10.34 2.00 -6.03
C PHE A 114 9.17 2.08 -5.05
N VAL A 115 7.95 2.04 -5.58
CA VAL A 115 6.70 1.99 -4.82
C VAL A 115 5.86 0.84 -5.34
N LYS A 116 5.58 -0.14 -4.47
CA LYS A 116 4.53 -1.14 -4.69
C LYS A 116 3.21 -0.64 -4.11
N ILE A 117 2.16 -0.68 -4.92
CA ILE A 117 0.78 -0.38 -4.55
C ILE A 117 -0.06 -1.61 -4.80
N ASP A 118 -0.52 -2.26 -3.74
CA ASP A 118 -1.68 -3.15 -3.83
C ASP A 118 -2.40 -2.91 -2.50
N VAL A 119 -3.50 -2.16 -2.62
CA VAL A 119 -4.34 -1.65 -1.53
C VAL A 119 -5.82 -1.84 -1.84
N GLU A 120 -6.10 -2.58 -2.91
CA GLU A 120 -7.37 -3.20 -3.29
C GLU A 120 -8.59 -2.27 -3.23
N ASN A 121 -8.87 -1.63 -4.37
CA ASN A 121 -9.93 -0.63 -4.59
C ASN A 121 -9.73 0.71 -3.86
N HIS A 122 -8.61 0.90 -3.16
CA HIS A 122 -8.26 2.14 -2.45
C HIS A 122 -7.07 2.88 -3.07
N GLU A 123 -6.73 2.55 -4.33
CA GLU A 123 -5.55 3.08 -5.02
C GLU A 123 -5.68 4.58 -5.29
N ILE A 124 -6.89 5.03 -5.63
CA ILE A 124 -7.16 6.43 -5.98
C ILE A 124 -6.91 7.33 -4.78
N GLU A 125 -7.55 7.05 -3.64
CA GLU A 125 -7.38 7.81 -2.40
C GLU A 125 -5.93 7.75 -1.92
N MET A 126 -5.28 6.59 -2.05
CA MET A 126 -3.87 6.46 -1.68
C MET A 126 -2.98 7.36 -2.55
N LEU A 127 -3.15 7.33 -3.87
CA LEU A 127 -2.40 8.17 -4.80
C LEU A 127 -2.64 9.67 -4.54
N GLU A 128 -3.90 10.06 -4.28
CA GLU A 128 -4.26 11.42 -3.88
C GLU A 128 -3.58 11.87 -2.58
N GLY A 129 -3.28 10.95 -1.67
CA GLY A 129 -2.52 11.21 -0.45
C GLY A 129 -0.98 11.12 -0.58
N ALA A 130 -0.48 10.88 -1.80
CA ALA A 130 0.94 10.68 -2.08
C ALA A 130 1.46 11.59 -3.21
N LEU A 131 0.67 12.57 -3.66
CA LEU A 131 0.97 13.38 -4.84
C LEU A 131 2.30 14.12 -4.69
N GLU A 132 2.56 14.74 -3.54
CA GLU A 132 3.78 15.53 -3.35
C GLU A 132 5.01 14.63 -3.22
N THR A 133 4.87 13.49 -2.54
CA THR A 133 5.91 12.46 -2.46
C THR A 133 6.27 11.91 -3.84
N LEU A 134 5.27 11.55 -4.65
CA LEU A 134 5.50 10.98 -5.99
C LEU A 134 6.08 12.02 -6.96
N LYS A 135 5.62 13.28 -6.91
CA LYS A 135 6.23 14.39 -7.70
C LYS A 135 7.68 14.63 -7.32
N LYS A 136 7.98 14.63 -6.01
CA LYS A 136 9.31 14.94 -5.48
C LYS A 136 10.34 13.86 -5.80
N TYR A 137 10.01 12.61 -5.51
CA TYR A 137 10.99 11.52 -5.59
C TYR A 137 10.95 10.77 -6.93
N ARG A 138 9.84 10.85 -7.67
CA ARG A 138 9.64 10.18 -8.96
C ARG A 138 10.08 8.70 -8.97
N PRO A 139 9.65 7.86 -7.99
CA PRO A 139 10.00 6.43 -7.99
C PRO A 139 9.38 5.68 -9.16
N ILE A 140 9.92 4.50 -9.51
CA ILE A 140 9.18 3.52 -10.31
C ILE A 140 7.96 3.03 -9.51
N ILE A 141 6.80 2.87 -10.16
CA ILE A 141 5.57 2.43 -9.50
C ILE A 141 5.13 1.09 -10.09
N PHE A 142 4.93 0.11 -9.23
CA PHE A 142 4.27 -1.15 -9.55
C PHE A 142 2.95 -1.20 -8.80
N ILE A 143 1.84 -1.25 -9.54
CA ILE A 143 0.49 -1.08 -8.99
C ILE A 143 -0.44 -2.18 -9.49
N GLU A 144 -1.15 -2.82 -8.57
CA GLU A 144 -2.35 -3.62 -8.87
C GLU A 144 -3.56 -2.68 -8.89
N THR A 145 -4.35 -2.70 -9.96
CA THR A 145 -5.61 -1.93 -10.03
C THR A 145 -6.63 -2.62 -10.93
N PHE A 146 -7.84 -2.78 -10.42
CA PHE A 146 -8.94 -3.40 -11.16
C PHE A 146 -9.61 -2.45 -12.15
N GLU A 147 -10.41 -3.03 -13.05
CA GLU A 147 -11.03 -2.33 -14.19
C GLU A 147 -11.83 -1.08 -13.79
N ASN A 148 -12.51 -1.09 -12.64
CA ASN A 148 -13.27 0.06 -12.11
C ASN A 148 -12.41 1.27 -11.74
N ASN A 149 -11.17 1.07 -11.33
CA ASN A 149 -10.26 2.14 -10.91
C ASN A 149 -9.17 2.46 -11.94
N LYS A 150 -8.92 1.54 -12.88
CA LYS A 150 -7.80 1.57 -13.83
C LYS A 150 -7.67 2.89 -14.58
N ASP A 151 -8.72 3.34 -15.27
CA ASP A 151 -8.65 4.59 -16.06
C ASP A 151 -8.30 5.81 -15.21
N ARG A 152 -8.84 5.87 -13.98
CA ARG A 152 -8.57 6.97 -13.05
C ARG A 152 -7.17 6.90 -12.47
N VAL A 153 -6.69 5.71 -12.10
CA VAL A 153 -5.31 5.49 -11.67
C VAL A 153 -4.33 5.91 -12.77
N PHE A 154 -4.56 5.47 -14.02
CA PHE A 154 -3.73 5.83 -15.17
C PHE A 154 -3.74 7.34 -15.40
N SER A 155 -4.90 8.00 -15.31
CA SER A 155 -5.02 9.45 -15.46
C SER A 155 -4.27 10.21 -14.36
N ILE A 156 -4.36 9.78 -13.10
CA ILE A 156 -3.62 10.39 -11.99
C ILE A 156 -2.12 10.27 -12.24
N LEU A 157 -1.62 9.07 -12.54
CA LEU A 157 -0.20 8.83 -12.79
C LEU A 157 0.30 9.60 -14.02
N ASP A 158 -0.47 9.65 -15.11
CA ASP A 158 -0.12 10.44 -16.29
C ASP A 158 0.03 11.93 -15.96
N SER A 159 -0.89 12.49 -15.15
CA SER A 159 -0.83 13.87 -14.69
C SER A 159 0.38 14.20 -13.81
N LEU A 160 0.94 13.17 -13.14
CA LEU A 160 2.18 13.25 -12.37
C LEU A 160 3.45 13.08 -13.23
N GLY A 161 3.27 12.93 -14.54
CA GLY A 161 4.35 12.74 -15.50
C GLY A 161 4.91 11.31 -15.47
N TYR A 162 4.06 10.32 -15.24
CA TYR A 162 4.39 8.90 -15.40
C TYR A 162 3.88 8.35 -16.73
N GLN A 163 4.54 7.32 -17.24
CA GLN A 163 4.09 6.54 -18.38
C GLN A 163 3.95 5.07 -17.99
N HIS A 164 2.85 4.45 -18.42
CA HIS A 164 2.68 3.00 -18.36
C HIS A 164 3.62 2.32 -19.34
N THR A 165 4.36 1.30 -18.89
CA THR A 165 5.36 0.61 -19.72
C THR A 165 5.14 -0.89 -19.87
N LYS A 166 4.57 -1.54 -18.85
CA LYS A 166 4.32 -2.98 -18.87
C LYS A 166 3.05 -3.32 -18.09
N SER A 167 2.30 -4.26 -18.64
CA SER A 167 1.21 -4.95 -17.95
C SER A 167 1.65 -6.38 -17.65
N PHE A 168 1.26 -6.88 -16.48
CA PHE A 168 1.51 -8.22 -15.98
C PHE A 168 0.17 -8.93 -15.71
N PRO A 169 0.17 -10.26 -15.53
CA PRO A 169 -1.02 -10.98 -15.11
C PRO A 169 -1.62 -10.42 -13.81
N TYR A 170 -2.90 -10.70 -13.58
CA TYR A 170 -3.63 -10.30 -12.36
C TYR A 170 -3.65 -8.78 -12.14
N ASP A 171 -3.98 -8.01 -13.18
CA ASP A 171 -4.21 -6.56 -13.06
C ASP A 171 -3.04 -5.75 -12.48
N ASN A 172 -1.81 -6.21 -12.74
CA ASN A 172 -0.58 -5.57 -12.30
C ASN A 172 0.05 -4.73 -13.42
N TYR A 173 0.45 -3.50 -13.09
CA TYR A 173 0.94 -2.51 -14.06
C TYR A 173 2.21 -1.82 -13.56
N LEU A 174 3.15 -1.55 -14.46
CA LEU A 174 4.39 -0.84 -14.17
C LEU A 174 4.41 0.54 -14.84
N PHE A 175 4.67 1.55 -14.04
CA PHE A 175 4.82 2.93 -14.44
C PHE A 175 6.22 3.44 -14.13
N ILE A 176 6.80 4.18 -15.06
CA ILE A 176 8.07 4.88 -14.87
C ILE A 176 7.88 6.38 -15.10
N PRO A 177 8.69 7.24 -14.48
CA PRO A 177 8.69 8.67 -14.79
C PRO A 177 9.00 8.91 -16.28
N LYS A 178 8.29 9.85 -16.91
CA LYS A 178 8.66 10.40 -18.22
C LYS A 178 9.99 11.17 -18.09
N GLU A 179 10.82 11.06 -19.13
CA GLU A 179 12.04 11.85 -19.31
C GLU A 179 11.74 13.34 -19.54
#